data_AF-A0A354NTL1-F1
#
_entry.id   AF-A0A354NTL1-F1
#
_cell.length_a   1.000
_cell.length_b   1.000
_cell.length_c   1.000
_cell.angle_alpha   90.00
_cell.angle_beta   90.00
_cell.angle_gamma   90.00
#
_symmetry.space_group_name_H-M   'P 1'
#
loop_
_entity.id
_entity.type
_entity.pdbx_description
1 polymer ?
#
loop_
_entity_poly.entity_id
_entity_poly.type
_entity_poly.pdbx_seq_one_letter_code
_entity_poly.pdbx_strand_id
1 'polypeptide(L)'
;MKGDQFPVNGVVTPVVDAPAQFVRFRLLNGSNARIYNFGFSDNRQFHQIGKDDGPLERPAPMTRLRLSTGERVEILVVFSGEENN
;
A
#
# COMPACT_ATOMS: atom_id res chain seq x y z
N MET A 1 11.12 21.16 2.96
CA MET A 1 11.87 20.12 3.70
C MET A 1 10.99 18.86 3.77
N LYS A 2 11.55 17.66 3.61
CA LYS A 2 10.81 16.40 3.80
C LYS A 2 11.03 15.91 5.23
N GLY A 3 9.99 15.41 5.88
CA GLY A 3 10.13 14.74 7.18
C GLY A 3 10.89 13.42 7.07
N ASP A 4 11.50 12.99 8.17
CA ASP A 4 12.22 11.73 8.36
C ASP A 4 11.32 10.60 8.91
N GLN A 5 10.13 10.95 9.40
CA GLN A 5 9.10 10.02 9.85
C GLN A 5 8.12 9.64 8.73
N PHE A 6 7.62 8.41 8.79
CA PHE A 6 6.71 7.83 7.80
C PHE A 6 5.44 7.28 8.48
N PRO A 7 4.54 8.16 8.97
CA PRO A 7 3.36 7.71 9.65
C PRO A 7 2.34 7.11 8.67
N VAL A 8 1.63 6.08 9.12
CA VAL A 8 0.43 5.54 8.46
C VAL A 8 -0.74 5.76 9.41
N ASN A 9 -1.79 6.41 8.94
CA ASN A 9 -2.95 6.80 9.76
C ASN A 9 -2.58 7.55 11.05
N GLY A 10 -1.53 8.37 11.02
CA GLY A 10 -1.07 9.16 12.17
C GLY A 10 -0.14 8.45 13.14
N VAL A 11 0.14 7.16 12.94
CA VAL A 11 1.03 6.37 13.81
C VAL A 11 2.36 6.12 13.10
N VAL A 12 3.48 6.34 13.79
CA VAL A 12 4.82 6.01 13.29
C VAL A 12 5.05 4.51 13.38
N THR A 13 5.51 3.89 12.28
CA THR A 13 5.80 2.44 12.19
C THR A 13 4.70 1.53 12.78
N PRO A 14 3.43 1.66 12.33
CA PRO A 14 2.36 0.85 12.87
C PRO A 14 2.45 -0.59 12.36
N VAL A 15 1.95 -1.52 13.19
CA VAL A 15 1.75 -2.93 12.85
C VAL A 15 0.25 -3.20 12.82
N VAL A 16 -0.18 -4.07 11.90
CA VAL A 16 -1.56 -4.55 11.82
C VAL A 16 -1.55 -6.07 11.71
N ASP A 17 -2.32 -6.73 12.57
CA ASP A 17 -2.55 -8.16 12.48
C ASP A 17 -3.55 -8.44 11.35
N ALA A 18 -3.04 -8.91 10.22
CA ALA A 18 -3.84 -9.21 9.05
C ALA A 18 -4.35 -10.67 9.10
N PRO A 19 -5.63 -10.92 8.77
CA PRO A 19 -6.15 -12.28 8.64
C PRO A 19 -5.54 -12.99 7.43
N ALA A 20 -5.44 -14.33 7.50
CA ALA A 20 -4.96 -15.20 6.42
C ALA A 20 -5.96 -15.30 5.25
N GLN A 21 -6.18 -14.18 4.56
CA GLN A 21 -7.11 -14.05 3.44
C GLN A 21 -6.67 -12.91 2.50
N PHE A 22 -7.52 -12.63 1.50
CA PHE A 22 -7.40 -11.40 0.72
C PHE A 22 -7.68 -10.17 1.58
N VAL A 23 -6.73 -9.25 1.63
CA VAL A 23 -6.85 -7.97 2.32
C VAL A 23 -6.72 -6.84 1.30
N ARG A 24 -7.71 -5.93 1.33
CA ARG A 24 -7.77 -4.74 0.48
C ARG A 24 -7.22 -3.54 1.24
N PHE A 25 -6.12 -2.97 0.77
CA PHE A 25 -5.59 -1.72 1.29
C PHE A 25 -5.98 -0.55 0.39
N ARG A 26 -6.49 0.51 1.00
CA ARG A 26 -6.73 1.80 0.35
C ARG A 26 -5.61 2.75 0.74
N LEU A 27 -4.65 2.95 -0.15
CA LEU A 27 -3.52 3.83 0.13
C LEU A 27 -3.85 5.24 -0.38
N LEU A 28 -3.58 6.23 0.47
CA LEU A 28 -3.63 7.65 0.15
C LEU A 28 -2.26 8.23 0.48
N ASN A 29 -1.63 8.91 -0.47
CA ASN A 29 -0.44 9.69 -0.17
C ASN A 29 -0.83 11.08 0.35
N GLY A 30 -0.95 11.20 1.68
CA GLY A 30 -1.18 12.47 2.38
C GLY A 30 0.07 13.31 2.67
N SER A 31 1.24 12.98 2.08
CA SER A 31 2.48 13.70 2.35
C SER A 31 2.64 14.95 1.50
N ASN A 32 3.10 16.05 2.10
CA ASN A 32 3.24 17.36 1.44
C ASN A 32 4.08 17.35 0.14
N ALA A 33 5.14 16.53 0.08
CA ALA A 33 6.08 16.57 -1.05
C ALA A 33 6.79 15.24 -1.35
N ARG A 34 6.37 14.14 -0.71
CA ARG A 34 7.06 12.84 -0.82
C ARG A 34 6.28 11.93 -1.76
N ILE A 35 6.95 11.45 -2.81
CA ILE A 35 6.48 10.36 -3.65
C ILE A 35 6.97 9.05 -3.02
N TYR A 36 6.07 8.09 -2.88
CA TYR A 36 6.39 6.76 -2.35
C TYR A 36 6.58 5.75 -3.48
N ASN A 37 7.40 4.75 -3.21
CA ASN A 37 7.47 3.51 -4.00
C ASN A 37 7.11 2.35 -3.06
N PHE A 38 5.82 2.11 -2.89
CA PHE A 38 5.30 1.11 -1.96
C PHE A 38 5.60 -0.30 -2.42
N GLY A 39 5.91 -1.18 -1.49
CA GLY A 39 5.98 -2.62 -1.71
C GLY A 39 6.35 -3.34 -0.43
N PHE A 40 6.20 -4.65 -0.45
CA PHE A 40 6.56 -5.52 0.67
C PHE A 40 8.06 -5.82 0.67
N SER A 41 8.62 -6.01 1.86
CA SER A 41 10.05 -6.29 2.08
C SER A 41 10.50 -7.60 1.44
N ASP A 42 9.62 -8.60 1.40
CA ASP A 42 9.83 -9.91 0.76
C ASP A 42 9.59 -9.91 -0.76
N ASN A 43 9.26 -8.75 -1.35
CA ASN A 43 8.91 -8.60 -2.76
C ASN A 43 7.70 -9.44 -3.20
N ARG A 44 6.78 -9.81 -2.29
CA ARG A 44 5.55 -10.51 -2.68
C ARG A 44 4.76 -9.69 -3.71
N GLN A 45 4.13 -10.40 -4.64
CA GLN A 45 3.24 -9.79 -5.62
C GLN A 45 1.93 -9.38 -4.96
N PHE A 46 1.41 -8.23 -5.37
CA PHE A 46 0.06 -7.76 -5.04
C PHE A 46 -0.61 -7.23 -6.30
N HIS A 47 -1.91 -6.97 -6.23
CA HIS A 47 -2.69 -6.52 -7.38
C HIS A 47 -3.22 -5.12 -7.13
N GLN A 48 -2.94 -4.18 -8.03
CA GLN A 48 -3.68 -2.93 -8.06
C GLN A 48 -5.07 -3.21 -8.63
N ILE A 49 -6.12 -2.73 -7.96
CA ILE A 49 -7.51 -2.94 -8.35
C ILE A 49 -8.27 -1.63 -8.58
N GLY A 50 -7.71 -0.48 -8.21
CA GLY A 50 -8.32 0.82 -8.43
C GLY A 50 -7.35 2.00 -8.30
N LYS A 51 -7.81 3.17 -8.76
CA LYS A 51 -7.12 4.47 -8.72
C LYS A 51 -8.11 5.56 -8.28
N ASP A 52 -7.71 6.82 -8.37
CA ASP A 52 -8.50 8.00 -8.00
C ASP A 52 -9.91 8.05 -8.61
N ASP A 53 -10.06 7.52 -9.82
CA ASP A 53 -11.27 7.51 -10.64
C ASP A 53 -12.14 6.24 -10.48
N GLY A 54 -11.67 5.27 -9.69
CA GLY A 54 -12.42 4.06 -9.37
C GLY A 54 -11.67 2.77 -9.70
N PRO A 55 -12.40 1.66 -9.89
CA PRO A 55 -11.80 0.36 -10.17
C PRO A 55 -11.10 0.31 -11.53
N LEU A 56 -10.04 -0.47 -11.62
CA LEU A 56 -9.44 -0.85 -12.90
C LEU A 56 -10.33 -1.87 -13.63
N GLU A 57 -10.26 -1.89 -14.96
CA GLU A 57 -10.93 -2.92 -15.78
C GLU A 57 -10.50 -4.35 -15.40
N ARG A 58 -9.23 -4.50 -14.98
CA ARG A 58 -8.66 -5.77 -14.53
C ARG A 58 -7.59 -5.52 -13.46
N PRO A 59 -7.44 -6.43 -12.48
CA PRO A 59 -6.35 -6.35 -11.51
C PRO A 59 -4.99 -6.34 -12.21
N ALA A 60 -4.11 -5.41 -11.84
CA ALA A 60 -2.76 -5.30 -12.39
C ALA A 60 -1.74 -5.85 -11.39
N PRO A 61 -1.07 -6.99 -11.67
CA PRO A 61 -0.07 -7.57 -10.77
C PRO A 61 1.21 -6.73 -10.76
N MET A 62 1.76 -6.49 -9.57
CA MET A 62 3.01 -5.75 -9.39
C MET A 62 3.66 -6.07 -8.03
N THR A 63 4.93 -5.68 -7.87
CA THR A 63 5.68 -5.80 -6.60
C THR A 63 6.03 -4.45 -5.99
N ARG A 64 5.89 -3.38 -6.79
CA ARG A 64 6.18 -2.00 -6.43
C ARG A 64 5.14 -1.07 -7.06
N LEU A 65 4.72 -0.06 -6.31
CA LEU A 65 3.75 0.93 -6.73
C LEU A 65 4.26 2.34 -6.41
N ARG A 66 4.44 3.14 -7.45
CA ARG A 66 4.74 4.57 -7.30
C ARG A 66 3.44 5.33 -6.99
N LEU A 67 3.43 6.09 -5.89
CA LEU A 67 2.27 6.90 -5.47
C LEU A 67 2.69 8.35 -5.19
N SER A 68 2.22 9.26 -6.01
CA SER A 68 2.47 10.70 -5.94
C SER A 68 1.59 11.38 -4.90
N THR A 69 1.93 12.61 -4.50
CA THR A 69 1.15 13.37 -3.49
C THR A 69 -0.29 13.55 -3.95
N GLY A 70 -1.25 13.24 -3.06
CA GLY A 70 -2.69 13.38 -3.31
C GLY A 70 -3.35 12.24 -4.08
N GLU A 71 -2.55 11.31 -4.62
CA GLU A 71 -3.07 10.13 -5.33
C GLU A 71 -3.61 9.09 -4.34
N ARG A 72 -4.64 8.39 -4.79
CA ARG A 72 -5.23 7.21 -4.15
C ARG A 72 -5.08 5.99 -5.05
N VAL A 73 -4.91 4.87 -4.39
CA VAL A 73 -4.82 3.56 -5.03
C VAL A 73 -5.44 2.51 -4.14
N GLU A 74 -6.03 1.51 -4.75
CA GLU A 74 -6.52 0.34 -4.04
C GLU A 74 -5.72 -0.88 -4.48
N ILE A 75 -5.16 -1.60 -3.51
CA ILE A 75 -4.41 -2.83 -3.74
C ILE A 75 -5.04 -4.00 -3.00
N LEU A 76 -4.88 -5.20 -3.56
CA LEU A 76 -5.29 -6.46 -3.00
C LEU A 76 -4.07 -7.34 -2.76
N VAL A 77 -3.94 -7.84 -1.54
CA VAL A 77 -2.80 -8.65 -1.08
C VAL A 77 -3.34 -9.95 -0.50
N VAL A 78 -2.68 -11.07 -0.79
CA VAL A 78 -3.00 -12.36 -0.18
C VAL A 78 -2.08 -12.59 1.00
N PHE A 79 -2.65 -12.86 2.16
CA PHE A 79 -1.92 -13.32 3.33
C PHE A 79 -2.25 -14.79 3.59
N SER A 80 -1.23 -15.60 3.85
CA SER A 80 -1.33 -17.05 4.06
C SER A 80 -1.14 -17.48 5.51
N GLY A 81 -1.23 -16.55 6.47
CA GLY A 81 -1.00 -16.84 7.89
C GLY A 81 0.48 -16.86 8.28
N GLU A 82 1.28 -16.01 7.66
CA GLU A 82 2.70 -15.86 7.96
C GLU A 82 2.87 -15.05 9.26
N GLU A 83 3.78 -15.50 10.13
CA GLU A 83 4.20 -14.71 11.29
C GLU A 83 5.18 -13.61 10.87
N ASN A 84 5.04 -12.41 11.45
CA ASN A 84 6.01 -11.33 11.26
C ASN A 84 7.35 -11.77 11.89
N ASN A 85 8.34 -12.10 11.05
CA ASN A 85 9.71 -12.37 11.50
C ASN A 85 10.56 -11.10 11.58
#